data_AF-A0A6L3A7E6-F1
#
_entry.id   AF-A0A6L3A7E6-F1
#
_cell.length_a   1.000
_cell.length_b   1.000
_cell.length_c   1.000
_cell.angle_alpha   90.00
_cell.angle_beta   90.00
_cell.angle_gamma   90.00
#
_symmetry.space_group_name_H-M   'P 1'
#
loop_
_entity.id
_entity.type
_entity.pdbx_description
1 polymer ?
#
loop_
_entity_poly.entity_id
_entity_poly.type
_entity_poly.pdbx_seq_one_letter_code
_entity_poly.pdbx_strand_id
1 'polypeptide(L)'
;MDAIAAIWAKAEADLVIPNARGGQDRLLWEHTVSVTRASQRVAALPAASQRNPDLVILTVASLYHDAAYAIDQHGAGFVDVDCITRAGDGATRDRSAEVALDRLQGLLEPGVLNAAAEVIRETGKRECRRVESQIIRDADNLYQLGLLTLWPLIRQSVSTGQGPGDLILRWRTWKAYEYLPARRTTFFFEDVQRLAEERMRVFDRFVEDLGREFEGADLAFLVADNPVSAPPASPA
;
A
#
# COMPACT_ATOMS: atom_id res chain seq x y z
N MET A 1 -12.67 11.00 -25.76
CA MET A 1 -12.48 10.93 -24.30
C MET A 1 -10.99 10.88 -24.04
N ASP A 2 -10.51 11.54 -22.98
CA ASP A 2 -9.13 11.37 -22.51
C ASP A 2 -8.91 9.89 -22.16
N ALA A 3 -7.93 9.25 -22.80
CA ALA A 3 -7.64 7.83 -22.60
C ALA A 3 -7.33 7.52 -21.13
N ILE A 4 -6.67 8.45 -20.42
CA ILE A 4 -6.37 8.30 -19.00
C ILE A 4 -7.66 8.26 -18.19
N ALA A 5 -8.59 9.19 -18.42
CA ALA A 5 -9.88 9.20 -17.71
C ALA A 5 -10.66 7.90 -17.92
N ALA A 6 -10.63 7.34 -19.14
CA ALA A 6 -11.27 6.06 -19.44
C ALA A 6 -10.59 4.88 -18.73
N ILE A 7 -9.26 4.87 -18.63
CA ILE A 7 -8.50 3.86 -17.86
C ILE A 7 -8.91 3.90 -16.39
N TRP A 8 -8.98 5.09 -15.78
CA TRP A 8 -9.37 5.25 -14.37
C TRP A 8 -10.79 4.72 -14.10
N ALA A 9 -11.76 5.10 -14.95
CA ALA A 9 -13.14 4.63 -14.80
C ALA A 9 -13.23 3.10 -14.94
N LYS A 10 -12.48 2.52 -15.88
CA LYS A 10 -12.45 1.07 -16.09
C LYS A 10 -11.81 0.34 -14.89
N ALA A 11 -10.67 0.85 -14.41
CA ALA A 11 -10.00 0.30 -13.23
C ALA A 11 -10.87 0.37 -11.97
N GLU A 12 -11.61 1.46 -11.75
CA GLU A 12 -12.52 1.56 -10.62
C GLU A 12 -13.60 0.47 -10.66
N ALA A 13 -14.20 0.27 -11.83
CA ALA A 13 -15.21 -0.76 -12.03
C ALA A 13 -14.66 -2.19 -11.80
N ASP A 14 -13.40 -2.42 -12.15
CA ASP A 14 -12.77 -3.75 -12.06
C ASP A 14 -12.18 -4.04 -10.65
N LEU A 15 -11.82 -3.01 -9.88
CA LEU A 15 -11.09 -3.16 -8.61
C LEU A 15 -11.94 -2.91 -7.36
N VAL A 16 -13.15 -2.38 -7.51
CA VAL A 16 -14.12 -2.27 -6.41
C VAL A 16 -14.88 -3.59 -6.27
N ILE A 17 -14.73 -4.26 -5.12
CA ILE A 17 -15.32 -5.58 -4.91
C ILE A 17 -16.69 -5.46 -4.23
N PRO A 18 -17.77 -6.04 -4.78
CA PRO A 18 -19.05 -6.11 -4.09
C PRO A 18 -18.93 -6.91 -2.79
N ASN A 19 -19.48 -6.40 -1.69
CA ASN A 19 -19.44 -7.10 -0.41
C ASN A 19 -20.76 -7.85 -0.12
N ALA A 20 -20.69 -8.85 0.77
CA ALA A 20 -21.83 -9.71 1.10
C ALA A 20 -23.03 -8.96 1.74
N ARG A 21 -22.84 -7.71 2.17
CA ARG A 21 -23.87 -6.85 2.77
C ARG A 21 -24.53 -5.91 1.75
N GLY A 22 -24.28 -6.10 0.46
CA GLY A 22 -24.80 -5.25 -0.61
C GLY A 22 -24.08 -3.89 -0.74
N GLY A 23 -22.96 -3.71 -0.04
CA GLY A 23 -22.08 -2.56 -0.19
C GLY A 23 -20.88 -2.86 -1.11
N GLN A 24 -19.89 -1.99 -1.06
CA GLN A 24 -18.65 -2.11 -1.82
C GLN A 24 -17.44 -2.10 -0.89
N ASP A 25 -16.50 -3.00 -1.11
CA ASP A 25 -15.16 -2.97 -0.54
C ASP A 25 -14.23 -2.25 -1.52
N ARG A 26 -13.74 -1.09 -1.08
CA ARG A 26 -12.89 -0.20 -1.90
C ARG A 26 -11.43 -0.27 -1.52
N LEU A 27 -11.03 -1.16 -0.61
CA LEU A 27 -9.67 -1.18 -0.07
C LEU A 27 -8.62 -1.33 -1.19
N LEU A 28 -8.82 -2.28 -2.11
CA LEU A 28 -7.91 -2.50 -3.23
C LEU A 28 -7.88 -1.28 -4.18
N TRP A 29 -9.05 -0.75 -4.55
CA TRP A 29 -9.16 0.46 -5.36
C TRP A 29 -8.43 1.65 -4.73
N GLU A 30 -8.67 1.94 -3.46
CA GLU A 30 -8.07 3.09 -2.76
C GLU A 30 -6.55 2.93 -2.64
N HIS A 31 -6.06 1.71 -2.44
CA HIS A 31 -4.63 1.40 -2.50
C HIS A 31 -4.05 1.73 -3.88
N THR A 32 -4.60 1.19 -4.97
CA THR A 32 -4.05 1.41 -6.32
C THR A 32 -4.21 2.87 -6.76
N VAL A 33 -5.26 3.59 -6.34
CA VAL A 33 -5.40 5.04 -6.51
C VAL A 33 -4.24 5.77 -5.84
N SER A 34 -3.93 5.43 -4.60
CA SER A 34 -2.85 6.07 -3.84
C SER A 34 -1.49 5.81 -4.50
N VAL A 35 -1.22 4.56 -4.88
CA VAL A 35 0.03 4.18 -5.58
C VAL A 35 0.13 4.92 -6.90
N THR A 36 -0.92 4.91 -7.73
CA THR A 36 -0.92 5.59 -9.04
C THR A 36 -0.64 7.09 -8.91
N ARG A 37 -1.30 7.77 -7.97
CA ARG A 37 -1.07 9.20 -7.72
C ARG A 37 0.34 9.47 -7.21
N ALA A 38 0.89 8.59 -6.36
CA ALA A 38 2.27 8.69 -5.93
C ALA A 38 3.23 8.46 -7.11
N SER A 39 3.00 7.45 -7.95
CA SER A 39 3.77 7.17 -9.16
C SER A 39 3.81 8.36 -10.11
N GLN A 40 2.68 9.02 -10.35
CA GLN A 40 2.63 10.24 -11.18
C GLN A 40 3.49 11.38 -10.62
N ARG A 41 3.52 11.55 -9.28
CA ARG A 41 4.36 12.55 -8.63
C ARG A 41 5.84 12.16 -8.67
N VAL A 42 6.16 10.89 -8.47
CA VAL A 42 7.53 10.37 -8.58
C VAL A 42 8.04 10.52 -10.01
N ALA A 43 7.21 10.25 -11.02
CA ALA A 43 7.55 10.46 -12.43
C ALA A 43 7.91 11.92 -12.77
N ALA A 44 7.39 12.88 -12.01
CA ALA A 44 7.68 14.30 -12.17
C ALA A 44 8.97 14.75 -11.44
N LEU A 45 9.61 13.88 -10.64
CA LEU A 45 10.90 14.18 -10.02
C LEU A 45 12.00 14.26 -11.09
N PRO A 46 13.01 15.15 -10.96
CA PRO A 46 14.04 15.31 -11.96
C PRO A 46 14.74 14.01 -12.37
N ALA A 47 15.07 13.15 -11.40
CA ALA A 47 15.75 11.87 -11.65
C ALA A 47 14.89 10.86 -12.44
N ALA A 48 13.57 10.91 -12.27
CA ALA A 48 12.64 10.06 -13.00
C ALA A 48 12.30 10.67 -14.37
N SER A 49 11.97 11.96 -14.41
CA SER A 49 11.50 12.65 -15.61
C SER A 49 12.55 12.68 -16.72
N GLN A 50 13.85 12.78 -16.37
CA GLN A 50 14.96 12.70 -17.33
C GLN A 50 15.02 11.36 -18.10
N ARG A 51 14.39 10.31 -17.56
CA ARG A 51 14.30 9.00 -18.19
C ARG A 51 13.03 8.83 -19.03
N ASN A 52 12.23 9.89 -19.17
CA ASN A 52 11.03 9.98 -19.99
C ASN A 52 10.05 8.80 -19.81
N PRO A 53 9.53 8.57 -18.59
CA PRO A 53 8.55 7.51 -18.34
C PRO A 53 7.28 7.73 -19.17
N ASP A 54 6.75 6.67 -19.76
CA ASP A 54 5.45 6.74 -20.44
C ASP A 54 4.32 6.76 -19.41
N LEU A 55 3.61 7.89 -19.34
CA LEU A 55 2.57 8.11 -18.32
C LEU A 55 1.32 7.24 -18.51
N VAL A 56 1.02 6.79 -19.72
CA VAL A 56 -0.12 5.90 -19.98
C VAL A 56 0.23 4.50 -19.49
N ILE A 57 1.40 4.00 -19.86
CA ILE A 57 1.94 2.71 -19.37
C ILE A 57 2.02 2.73 -17.84
N LEU A 58 2.58 3.79 -17.26
CA LEU A 58 2.71 3.95 -15.81
C LEU A 58 1.34 3.93 -15.12
N THR A 59 0.35 4.64 -15.66
CA THR A 59 -1.01 4.70 -15.09
C THR A 59 -1.70 3.34 -15.13
N VAL A 60 -1.65 2.64 -16.27
CA VAL A 60 -2.22 1.29 -16.38
C VAL A 60 -1.54 0.34 -15.41
N ALA A 61 -0.21 0.31 -15.42
CA ALA A 61 0.54 -0.63 -14.62
C ALA A 61 0.34 -0.38 -13.11
N SER A 62 0.34 0.87 -12.64
CA SER A 62 0.08 1.18 -11.22
C SER A 62 -1.35 0.84 -10.79
N LEU A 63 -2.36 1.08 -11.64
CA LEU A 63 -3.74 0.72 -11.32
C LEU A 63 -3.94 -0.81 -11.27
N TYR A 64 -3.32 -1.55 -12.17
CA TYR A 64 -3.57 -2.99 -12.31
C TYR A 64 -2.52 -3.91 -11.67
N HIS A 65 -1.46 -3.38 -11.04
CA HIS A 65 -0.39 -4.25 -10.52
C HIS A 65 -0.89 -5.33 -9.54
N ASP A 66 -1.95 -5.03 -8.80
CA ASP A 66 -2.61 -5.91 -7.82
C ASP A 66 -4.00 -6.42 -8.27
N ALA A 67 -4.34 -6.31 -9.55
CA ALA A 67 -5.67 -6.64 -10.07
C ALA A 67 -6.07 -8.12 -9.92
N ALA A 68 -5.11 -9.04 -9.85
CA ALA A 68 -5.40 -10.45 -9.62
C ALA A 68 -6.19 -10.70 -8.33
N TYR A 69 -5.95 -9.89 -7.29
CA TYR A 69 -6.68 -10.02 -6.03
C TYR A 69 -8.17 -9.69 -6.16
N ALA A 70 -8.53 -8.77 -7.05
CA ALA A 70 -9.94 -8.46 -7.32
C ALA A 70 -10.67 -9.70 -7.88
N ILE A 71 -10.01 -10.46 -8.76
CA ILE A 71 -10.58 -11.69 -9.34
C ILE A 71 -10.66 -12.79 -8.30
N ASP A 72 -9.57 -13.04 -7.57
CA ASP A 72 -9.48 -14.12 -6.58
C ASP A 72 -10.50 -13.94 -5.44
N GLN A 73 -10.85 -12.70 -5.11
CA GLN A 73 -11.68 -12.37 -3.96
C GLN A 73 -13.10 -11.95 -4.32
N HIS A 74 -13.45 -11.88 -5.61
CA HIS A 74 -14.79 -11.48 -6.06
C HIS A 74 -15.91 -12.38 -5.47
N GLY A 75 -15.61 -13.65 -5.17
CA GLY A 75 -16.55 -14.58 -4.54
C GLY A 75 -16.57 -14.55 -3.01
N ALA A 76 -15.51 -14.03 -2.37
CA ALA A 76 -15.39 -13.98 -0.91
C ALA A 76 -16.20 -12.82 -0.30
N GLY A 77 -16.50 -11.79 -1.09
CA GLY A 77 -17.23 -10.61 -0.64
C GLY A 77 -16.43 -9.69 0.29
N PHE A 78 -15.11 -9.91 0.40
CA PHE A 78 -14.18 -8.99 1.08
C PHE A 78 -12.74 -9.12 0.58
N VAL A 79 -12.09 -7.96 0.58
CA VAL A 79 -10.66 -7.66 0.74
C VAL A 79 -9.85 -8.50 1.73
N ASP A 80 -9.09 -9.53 1.35
CA ASP A 80 -8.03 -10.03 2.25
C ASP A 80 -6.90 -9.00 2.30
N VAL A 81 -6.69 -8.41 3.48
CA VAL A 81 -5.68 -7.38 3.70
C VAL A 81 -4.26 -7.86 3.38
N ASP A 82 -4.02 -9.18 3.47
CA ASP A 82 -2.72 -9.76 3.10
C ASP A 82 -2.35 -9.41 1.66
N CYS A 83 -3.33 -9.13 0.80
CA CYS A 83 -3.09 -8.76 -0.60
C CYS A 83 -2.37 -7.42 -0.78
N ILE A 84 -2.52 -6.48 0.17
CA ILE A 84 -1.90 -5.15 0.14
C ILE A 84 -0.68 -5.10 1.07
N THR A 85 -0.71 -5.88 2.15
CA THR A 85 0.36 -5.85 3.17
C THR A 85 1.52 -6.79 2.86
N ARG A 86 1.31 -7.80 2.00
CA ARG A 86 2.38 -8.68 1.54
C ARG A 86 2.79 -8.33 0.11
N ALA A 87 4.09 -8.42 -0.15
CA ALA A 87 4.57 -8.38 -1.51
C ALA A 87 3.97 -9.54 -2.30
N GLY A 88 3.22 -9.23 -3.36
CA GLY A 88 2.70 -10.23 -4.28
C GLY A 88 3.84 -11.05 -4.89
N ASP A 89 3.60 -12.35 -5.09
CA ASP A 89 4.55 -13.23 -5.75
C ASP A 89 4.54 -13.03 -7.28
N GLY A 90 5.48 -13.66 -7.98
CA GLY A 90 5.57 -13.58 -9.44
C GLY A 90 4.28 -14.05 -10.12
N ALA A 91 3.64 -15.09 -9.61
CA ALA A 91 2.39 -15.63 -10.17
C ALA A 91 1.23 -14.63 -10.07
N THR A 92 1.12 -13.90 -8.96
CA THR A 92 0.12 -12.86 -8.77
C THR A 92 0.36 -11.70 -9.74
N ARG A 93 1.62 -11.30 -9.95
CA ARG A 93 1.95 -10.25 -10.93
C ARG A 93 1.67 -10.69 -12.36
N ASP A 94 1.96 -11.94 -12.71
CA ASP A 94 1.66 -12.49 -14.04
C ASP A 94 0.14 -12.49 -14.29
N ARG A 95 -0.66 -12.94 -13.33
CA ARG A 95 -2.13 -12.89 -13.41
C ARG A 95 -2.64 -11.46 -13.48
N SER A 96 -2.13 -10.53 -12.67
CA SER A 96 -2.50 -9.10 -12.73
C SER A 96 -2.24 -8.50 -14.11
N ALA A 97 -1.13 -8.88 -14.75
CA ALA A 97 -0.82 -8.46 -16.11
C ALA A 97 -1.80 -9.05 -17.14
N GLU A 98 -2.22 -10.30 -16.97
CA GLU A 98 -3.28 -10.93 -17.78
C GLU A 98 -4.63 -10.23 -17.58
N VAL A 99 -4.98 -9.84 -16.35
CA VAL A 99 -6.19 -9.04 -16.08
C VAL A 99 -6.14 -7.72 -16.85
N ALA A 100 -5.01 -7.00 -16.80
CA ALA A 100 -4.89 -5.74 -17.54
C ALA A 100 -5.08 -5.94 -19.05
N LEU A 101 -4.45 -6.98 -19.61
CA LEU A 101 -4.56 -7.34 -21.03
C LEU A 101 -6.00 -7.62 -21.46
N ASP A 102 -6.74 -8.41 -20.68
CA ASP A 102 -8.14 -8.75 -20.95
C ASP A 102 -9.06 -7.53 -20.79
N ARG A 103 -8.96 -6.83 -19.65
CA ARG A 103 -9.90 -5.77 -19.27
C ARG A 103 -9.77 -4.49 -20.07
N LEU A 104 -8.58 -4.20 -20.59
CA LEU A 104 -8.29 -2.97 -21.34
C LEU A 104 -8.17 -3.23 -22.85
N GLN A 105 -8.44 -4.44 -23.32
CA GLN A 105 -8.48 -4.75 -24.74
C GLN A 105 -9.49 -3.83 -25.45
N GLY A 106 -9.05 -3.20 -26.55
CA GLY A 106 -9.87 -2.26 -27.32
C GLY A 106 -10.00 -0.86 -26.72
N LEU A 107 -9.54 -0.65 -25.48
CA LEU A 107 -9.39 0.69 -24.90
C LEU A 107 -8.04 1.33 -25.25
N LEU A 108 -7.00 0.50 -25.40
CA LEU A 108 -5.63 0.92 -25.65
C LEU A 108 -5.03 0.20 -26.86
N GLU A 109 -4.05 0.85 -27.49
CA GLU A 109 -3.23 0.24 -28.53
C GLU A 109 -2.49 -1.00 -27.97
N PRO A 110 -2.44 -2.13 -28.71
CA PRO A 110 -1.84 -3.37 -28.22
C PRO A 110 -0.40 -3.21 -27.72
N GLY A 111 0.41 -2.35 -28.36
CA GLY A 111 1.78 -2.08 -27.95
C GLY A 111 1.88 -1.44 -26.55
N VAL A 112 1.01 -0.48 -26.26
CA VAL A 112 0.94 0.19 -24.94
C VAL A 112 0.49 -0.80 -23.88
N LEU A 113 -0.53 -1.60 -24.18
CA LEU A 113 -1.09 -2.57 -23.24
C LEU A 113 -0.08 -3.69 -22.91
N ASN A 114 0.62 -4.22 -23.91
CA ASN A 114 1.69 -5.20 -23.71
C ASN A 114 2.84 -4.63 -22.88
N ALA A 115 3.25 -3.38 -23.13
CA ALA A 115 4.29 -2.74 -22.35
C ALA A 115 3.87 -2.50 -20.88
N ALA A 116 2.61 -2.13 -20.62
CA ALA A 116 2.08 -2.03 -19.26
C ALA A 116 2.04 -3.39 -18.56
N ALA A 117 1.63 -4.44 -19.26
CA ALA A 117 1.65 -5.82 -18.74
C ALA A 117 3.09 -6.27 -18.36
N GLU A 118 4.10 -5.92 -19.17
CA GLU A 118 5.50 -6.18 -18.82
C GLU A 118 5.94 -5.43 -17.56
N VAL A 119 5.56 -4.15 -17.42
CA VAL A 119 5.84 -3.36 -16.22
C VAL A 119 5.21 -4.01 -14.99
N ILE A 120 3.93 -4.41 -15.05
CA ILE A 120 3.25 -5.13 -13.95
C ILE A 120 4.05 -6.35 -13.51
N ARG A 121 4.46 -7.22 -14.45
CA ARG A 121 5.27 -8.42 -14.14
C ARG A 121 6.61 -8.07 -13.50
N GLU A 122 7.20 -6.95 -13.89
CA GLU A 122 8.51 -6.52 -13.40
C GLU A 122 8.46 -5.88 -12.00
N THR A 123 7.33 -5.28 -11.60
CA THR A 123 7.21 -4.66 -10.26
C THR A 123 7.44 -5.63 -9.10
N GLY A 124 7.17 -6.92 -9.27
CA GLY A 124 7.44 -7.96 -8.25
C GLY A 124 8.89 -8.46 -8.21
N LYS A 125 9.74 -8.03 -9.16
CA LYS A 125 11.13 -8.50 -9.24
C LYS A 125 12.04 -7.63 -8.40
N ARG A 126 13.05 -8.25 -7.78
CA ARG A 126 14.10 -7.53 -7.03
C ARG A 126 14.83 -6.53 -7.92
N GLU A 127 15.08 -6.90 -9.17
CA GLU A 127 15.69 -6.03 -10.18
C GLU A 127 14.60 -5.53 -11.14
N CYS A 128 14.30 -4.24 -11.07
CA CYS A 128 13.45 -3.55 -12.03
C CYS A 128 14.33 -2.74 -12.98
N ARG A 129 14.21 -2.98 -14.28
CA ARG A 129 15.00 -2.33 -15.35
C ARG A 129 14.24 -1.14 -15.95
N ARG A 130 12.93 -1.27 -16.20
CA ARG A 130 12.13 -0.16 -16.72
C ARG A 130 11.94 0.91 -15.66
N VAL A 131 11.96 2.18 -16.09
CA VAL A 131 11.78 3.31 -15.17
C VAL A 131 10.39 3.29 -14.55
N GLU A 132 9.36 2.89 -15.29
CA GLU A 132 7.98 2.79 -14.81
C GLU A 132 7.87 1.77 -13.68
N SER A 133 8.49 0.60 -13.82
CA SER A 133 8.51 -0.44 -12.79
C SER A 133 9.19 0.05 -11.51
N GLN A 134 10.29 0.81 -11.64
CA GLN A 134 10.99 1.42 -10.51
C GLN A 134 10.14 2.50 -9.82
N ILE A 135 9.46 3.36 -10.59
CA ILE A 135 8.56 4.40 -10.09
C ILE A 135 7.39 3.77 -9.30
N ILE A 136 6.77 2.71 -9.84
CA ILE A 136 5.65 2.03 -9.17
C ILE A 136 6.12 1.39 -7.87
N ARG A 137 7.27 0.71 -7.89
CA ARG A 137 7.81 0.07 -6.70
C ARG A 137 8.15 1.07 -5.59
N ASP A 138 8.73 2.22 -5.94
CA ASP A 138 8.97 3.31 -5.00
C ASP A 138 7.66 3.87 -4.42
N ALA A 139 6.64 4.06 -5.26
CA ALA A 139 5.33 4.56 -4.86
C ALA A 139 4.57 3.56 -3.94
N ASP A 140 4.61 2.27 -4.24
CA ASP A 140 4.03 1.21 -3.42
C ASP A 140 4.78 1.05 -2.09
N ASN A 141 6.11 1.03 -2.12
CA ASN A 141 6.93 1.05 -0.90
C ASN A 141 6.60 2.26 -0.01
N LEU A 142 6.39 3.44 -0.58
CA LEU A 142 5.93 4.63 0.15
C LEU A 142 4.54 4.45 0.76
N TYR A 143 3.61 3.76 0.10
CA TYR A 143 2.28 3.46 0.65
C TYR A 143 2.38 2.58 1.88
N GLN A 144 3.29 1.60 1.88
CA GLN A 144 3.56 0.70 3.00
C GLN A 144 4.37 1.36 4.13
N LEU A 145 4.90 2.56 3.91
CA LEU A 145 5.72 3.32 4.86
C LEU A 145 5.05 4.67 5.13
N GLY A 146 3.94 4.65 5.87
CA GLY A 146 3.28 5.87 6.34
C GLY A 146 1.97 5.60 7.06
N LEU A 147 1.30 6.67 7.49
CA LEU A 147 0.04 6.55 8.25
C LEU A 147 -1.08 5.87 7.45
N LEU A 148 -1.05 5.91 6.11
CA LEU A 148 -2.03 5.20 5.28
C LEU A 148 -1.95 3.68 5.46
N THR A 149 -0.79 3.14 5.82
CA THR A 149 -0.61 1.71 6.13
C THR A 149 -1.39 1.30 7.39
N LEU A 150 -1.81 2.24 8.25
CA LEU A 150 -2.60 1.92 9.43
C LEU A 150 -3.96 1.32 9.05
N TRP A 151 -4.59 1.73 7.96
CA TRP A 151 -5.91 1.23 7.57
C TRP A 151 -5.93 -0.27 7.26
N PRO A 152 -5.06 -0.80 6.38
CA PRO A 152 -4.97 -2.24 6.22
C PRO A 152 -4.58 -2.91 7.55
N LEU A 153 -3.60 -2.39 8.31
CA LEU A 153 -3.20 -3.00 9.58
C LEU A 153 -4.34 -3.10 10.61
N ILE A 154 -5.12 -2.03 10.80
CA ILE A 154 -6.27 -2.01 11.69
C ILE A 154 -7.34 -2.99 11.20
N ARG A 155 -7.61 -3.02 9.91
CA ARG A 155 -8.58 -3.96 9.33
C ARG A 155 -8.16 -5.41 9.58
N GLN A 156 -6.87 -5.73 9.40
CA GLN A 156 -6.31 -7.04 9.70
C GLN A 156 -6.39 -7.35 11.20
N SER A 157 -6.10 -6.37 12.06
CA SER A 157 -6.23 -6.55 13.51
C SER A 157 -7.66 -6.87 13.92
N VAL A 158 -8.64 -6.12 13.40
CA VAL A 158 -10.07 -6.36 13.65
C VAL A 158 -10.49 -7.75 13.16
N SER A 159 -10.05 -8.18 11.98
CA SER A 159 -10.41 -9.50 11.44
C SER A 159 -9.76 -10.68 12.20
N THR A 160 -8.65 -10.42 12.89
CA THR A 160 -7.92 -11.44 13.67
C THR A 160 -8.16 -11.34 15.17
N GLY A 161 -9.04 -10.45 15.62
CA GLY A 161 -9.34 -10.24 17.04
C GLY A 161 -8.23 -9.54 17.84
N GLN A 162 -7.28 -8.90 17.15
CA GLN A 162 -6.19 -8.15 17.74
C GLN A 162 -6.62 -6.72 18.12
N GLY A 163 -6.10 -6.23 19.24
CA GLY A 163 -6.36 -4.90 19.75
C GLY A 163 -5.25 -3.89 19.43
N PRO A 164 -5.38 -2.64 19.92
CA PRO A 164 -4.34 -1.62 19.77
C PRO A 164 -2.98 -2.04 20.35
N GLY A 165 -2.97 -2.78 21.46
CA GLY A 165 -1.75 -3.31 22.07
C GLY A 165 -0.94 -4.21 21.13
N ASP A 166 -1.61 -5.06 20.34
CA ASP A 166 -0.95 -5.92 19.35
C ASP A 166 -0.33 -5.12 18.21
N LEU A 167 -1.00 -4.05 17.77
CA LEU A 167 -0.48 -3.13 16.75
C LEU A 167 0.78 -2.41 17.24
N ILE A 168 0.75 -1.90 18.47
CA ILE A 168 1.90 -1.25 19.12
C ILE A 168 3.07 -2.25 19.25
N LEU A 169 2.81 -3.47 19.74
CA LEU A 169 3.81 -4.51 19.87
C LEU A 169 4.42 -4.87 18.52
N ARG A 170 3.59 -5.11 17.50
CA ARG A 170 4.02 -5.41 16.13
C ARG A 170 4.98 -4.34 15.59
N TRP A 171 4.64 -3.06 15.77
CA TRP A 171 5.50 -1.96 15.35
C TRP A 171 6.83 -1.94 16.11
N ARG A 172 6.80 -2.07 17.44
CA ARG A 172 8.02 -2.15 18.27
C ARG A 172 8.91 -3.30 17.83
N THR A 173 8.32 -4.46 17.51
CA THR A 173 9.02 -5.62 16.96
C THR A 173 9.66 -5.32 15.60
N TRP A 174 8.94 -4.70 14.67
CA TRP A 174 9.50 -4.31 13.36
C TRP A 174 10.67 -3.34 13.49
N LYS A 175 10.58 -2.37 14.41
CA LYS A 175 11.65 -1.44 14.71
C LYS A 175 12.89 -2.15 15.27
N ALA A 176 12.69 -3.10 16.20
CA ALA A 176 13.77 -3.88 16.79
C ALA A 176 14.52 -4.77 15.78
N TYR A 177 13.82 -5.30 14.76
CA TYR A 177 14.42 -6.14 13.72
C TYR A 177 15.13 -5.37 12.59
N GLU A 178 15.31 -4.06 12.72
CA GLU A 178 15.88 -3.22 11.65
C GLU A 178 15.21 -3.43 10.29
N TYR A 179 13.92 -3.80 10.31
CA TYR A 179 13.12 -4.03 9.09
C TYR A 179 13.18 -2.84 8.13
N LEU A 180 13.38 -1.65 8.70
CA LEU A 180 13.36 -0.36 8.03
C LEU A 180 14.71 0.02 7.38
N PRO A 181 15.88 -0.05 8.08
CA PRO A 181 17.18 0.00 7.41
C PRO A 181 17.29 -0.97 6.23
N ALA A 182 16.78 -2.20 6.37
CA ALA A 182 16.79 -3.19 5.29
C ALA A 182 16.00 -2.72 4.06
N ARG A 183 14.88 -2.03 4.25
CA ARG A 183 14.04 -1.50 3.16
C ARG A 183 14.58 -0.25 2.49
N ARG A 184 15.54 0.48 3.08
CA ARG A 184 16.16 1.64 2.41
C ARG A 184 16.75 1.28 1.05
N THR A 185 17.37 0.11 0.95
CA THR A 185 17.98 -0.40 -0.28
C THR A 185 16.98 -0.80 -1.37
N THR A 186 15.67 -0.73 -1.07
CA THR A 186 14.60 -1.09 -2.01
C THR A 186 14.05 0.09 -2.80
N PHE A 187 14.46 1.31 -2.46
CA PHE A 187 14.10 2.52 -3.20
C PHE A 187 15.06 2.79 -4.36
N PHE A 188 14.50 3.22 -5.49
CA PHE A 188 15.25 3.58 -6.69
C PHE A 188 15.58 5.07 -6.77
N PHE A 189 14.76 5.93 -6.15
CA PHE A 189 14.92 7.38 -6.18
C PHE A 189 15.27 7.94 -4.79
N GLU A 190 16.38 8.66 -4.68
CA GLU A 190 16.86 9.21 -3.41
C GLU A 190 15.85 10.16 -2.75
N ASP A 191 15.16 11.00 -3.52
CA ASP A 191 14.10 11.88 -3.03
C ASP A 191 12.95 11.09 -2.38
N VAL A 192 12.61 9.95 -2.97
CA VAL A 192 11.58 9.05 -2.44
C VAL A 192 12.06 8.39 -1.15
N GLN A 193 13.31 7.93 -1.11
CA GLN A 193 13.92 7.39 0.10
C GLN A 193 13.88 8.40 1.25
N ARG A 194 14.24 9.67 0.99
CA ARG A 194 14.19 10.73 2.01
C ARG A 194 12.77 10.94 2.55
N LEU A 195 11.76 10.94 1.67
CA LEU A 195 10.36 11.04 2.07
C LEU A 195 9.91 9.82 2.90
N ALA A 196 10.35 8.61 2.54
CA ALA A 196 10.05 7.40 3.29
C ALA A 196 10.58 7.49 4.73
N GLU A 197 11.80 7.98 4.92
CA GLU A 197 12.37 8.22 6.25
C GLU A 197 11.56 9.22 7.07
N GLU A 198 11.04 10.28 6.44
CA GLU A 198 10.18 11.24 7.12
C GLU A 198 8.84 10.61 7.54
N ARG A 199 8.17 9.89 6.62
CA ARG A 199 6.90 9.21 6.93
C ARG A 199 7.04 8.20 8.06
N MET A 200 8.18 7.51 8.12
CA MET A 200 8.48 6.61 9.22
C MET A 200 8.64 7.35 10.55
N ARG A 201 9.34 8.48 10.59
CA ARG A 201 9.44 9.30 11.82
C ARG A 201 8.06 9.76 12.29
N VAL A 202 7.16 10.10 11.36
CA VAL A 202 5.77 10.43 11.68
C VAL A 202 5.02 9.22 12.24
N PHE A 203 5.17 8.06 11.61
CA PHE A 203 4.53 6.82 12.07
C PHE A 203 5.03 6.38 13.45
N ASP A 204 6.33 6.52 13.71
CA ASP A 204 6.94 6.16 15.01
C ASP A 204 6.35 7.01 16.14
N ARG A 205 6.26 8.34 15.94
CA ARG A 205 5.60 9.25 16.89
C ARG A 205 4.14 8.88 17.11
N PHE A 206 3.41 8.56 16.05
CA PHE A 206 2.01 8.15 16.16
C PHE A 206 1.85 6.89 17.04
N VAL A 207 2.69 5.87 16.84
CA VAL A 207 2.62 4.64 17.65
C VAL A 207 3.06 4.89 19.09
N GLU A 208 4.03 5.78 19.33
CA GLU A 208 4.42 6.21 20.67
C GLU A 208 3.25 6.90 21.40
N ASP A 209 2.57 7.84 20.73
CA ASP A 209 1.39 8.53 21.26
C ASP A 209 0.24 7.55 21.55
N LEU A 210 -0.06 6.66 20.59
CA LEU A 210 -1.05 5.60 20.77
C LEU A 210 -0.70 4.69 21.95
N GLY A 211 0.59 4.40 22.16
CA GLY A 211 1.07 3.63 23.31
C GLY A 211 0.81 4.35 24.63
N ARG A 212 1.07 5.66 24.70
CA ARG A 212 0.81 6.46 25.90
C ARG A 212 -0.67 6.50 26.25
N GLU A 213 -1.54 6.70 25.26
CA GLU A 213 -3.01 6.67 25.45
C GLU A 213 -3.50 5.27 25.85
N PHE A 214 -3.00 4.22 25.20
CA PHE A 214 -3.36 2.84 25.51
C PHE A 214 -2.98 2.43 26.94
N GLU A 215 -1.83 2.91 27.43
CA GLU A 215 -1.35 2.68 28.80
C GLU A 215 -1.99 3.65 29.83
N GLY A 216 -2.79 4.64 29.38
CA GLY A 216 -3.34 5.71 30.22
C GLY A 216 -2.27 6.65 30.81
N ALA A 217 -1.05 6.62 30.25
CA ALA A 217 0.08 7.42 30.72
C ALA A 217 -0.10 8.92 30.44
N ASP A 218 -0.94 9.25 29.46
CA ASP A 218 -1.38 10.61 29.18
C ASP A 218 -2.20 11.22 30.33
N LEU A 219 -2.84 10.42 31.18
CA LEU A 219 -3.58 10.89 32.36
C LEU A 219 -2.71 11.12 33.59
N ALA A 220 -1.42 10.74 33.56
CA ALA A 220 -0.55 10.78 34.75
C ALA A 220 -0.45 12.18 35.37
N PHE A 221 -0.53 13.25 34.56
CA PHE A 221 -0.49 14.62 35.06
C PHE A 221 -1.76 15.04 35.82
N LEU A 222 -2.90 14.38 35.58
CA LEU A 222 -4.17 14.65 36.29
C LEU A 222 -4.26 13.93 37.63
N VAL A 223 -3.51 12.83 37.79
CA VAL A 223 -3.56 11.95 38.98
C VAL A 223 -2.48 12.32 40.00
N ALA A 224 -1.49 13.15 39.64
CA ALA A 224 -0.43 13.61 40.55
C ALA A 224 -0.97 14.27 41.83
N ASP A 225 -2.18 14.84 41.79
CA ASP A 225 -2.84 15.46 42.93
C ASP A 225 -3.79 14.52 43.71
N ASN A 226 -4.05 13.29 43.22
CA ASN A 226 -4.93 12.31 43.87
C ASN A 226 -4.55 10.86 43.47
N PRO A 227 -3.62 10.19 44.19
CA PRO A 227 -3.17 8.84 43.82
C PRO A 227 -4.31 7.82 43.95
N VAL A 228 -4.76 7.30 42.81
CA VAL A 228 -5.68 6.15 42.76
C VAL A 228 -4.87 4.87 42.99
N SER A 229 -5.41 3.94 43.78
CA SER A 229 -4.78 2.64 44.04
C SER A 229 -4.48 1.91 42.73
N ALA A 230 -3.30 1.30 42.62
CA ALA A 230 -2.87 0.60 41.42
C ALA A 230 -3.90 -0.48 41.00
N PRO A 231 -4.21 -0.61 39.70
CA PRO A 231 -5.09 -1.67 39.23
C PRO A 231 -4.46 -3.05 39.54
N PRO A 232 -5.29 -4.09 39.74
CA PRO A 232 -4.81 -5.45 39.92
C PRO A 232 -4.03 -5.89 38.66
N ALA A 233 -2.95 -6.63 38.86
CA ALA A 233 -2.15 -7.16 37.75
C ALA A 233 -3.03 -7.99 36.81
N SER A 234 -2.91 -7.74 35.49
CA SER A 234 -3.62 -8.53 34.49
C SER A 234 -3.25 -10.01 34.62
N PRO A 235 -4.22 -10.94 34.49
CA PRO A 235 -3.92 -12.36 34.45
C PRO A 235 -3.03 -12.66 33.24
N ALA A 236 -1.98 -13.45 33.49
CA ALA A 236 -1.03 -13.91 32.48
C ALA A 236 -1.66 -14.91 31.50
#